data_AF-A0A453KPS9-F1
#
_entry.id   AF-A0A453KPS9-F1
#
_cell.length_a   1.000
_cell.length_b   1.000
_cell.length_c   1.000
_cell.angle_alpha   90.00
_cell.angle_beta   90.00
_cell.angle_gamma   90.00
#
_symmetry.space_group_name_H-M   'P 1'
#
loop_
_entity.id
_entity.type
_entity.pdbx_description
1 polymer ?
#
loop_
_entity_poly.entity_id
_entity_poly.type
_entity_poly.pdbx_seq_one_letter_code
_entity_poly.pdbx_strand_id
1 'polypeptide(L)'
;KLTGGVLVSRNKEYIIFYRGNDFVTPKVRKVLVEQQQHAITQQEQEELARLKASASITAIPKALKNPLVAGTLAETREATSRWGDSLNDELRKKENNRLILAKHTSLLKNMKRKLILAKTKVAKAEMALAKVQEYLSPAELPTDLETVTDEERFLFRRIGLKMKAFLMLGTTETFHIKVAM
;
A
#
# COMPACT_ATOMS: atom_id res chain seq x y z
N LYS A 1 -27.91 -0.04 -27.69
CA LYS A 1 -27.17 -0.17 -26.42
C LYS A 1 -28.16 -0.47 -25.30
N LEU A 2 -28.07 -1.62 -24.62
CA LEU A 2 -29.11 -2.10 -23.67
C LEU A 2 -28.91 -1.64 -22.20
N THR A 3 -27.68 -1.31 -21.77
CA THR A 3 -27.37 -1.09 -20.33
C THR A 3 -26.79 0.28 -19.97
N GLY A 4 -26.60 1.19 -20.94
CA GLY A 4 -26.10 2.55 -20.69
C GLY A 4 -24.67 2.67 -20.15
N GLY A 5 -24.02 1.58 -19.76
CA GLY A 5 -22.61 1.52 -19.35
C GLY A 5 -21.66 1.27 -20.53
N VAL A 6 -20.39 1.62 -20.34
CA VAL A 6 -19.31 1.30 -21.26
C VAL A 6 -18.82 -0.12 -20.94
N LEU A 7 -18.80 -1.01 -21.92
CA LEU A 7 -18.26 -2.36 -21.74
C LEU A 7 -16.73 -2.27 -21.57
N VAL A 8 -16.20 -2.77 -20.47
CA VAL A 8 -14.76 -2.77 -20.17
C VAL A 8 -14.13 -4.11 -20.55
N SER A 9 -14.77 -5.21 -20.16
CA SER A 9 -14.27 -6.55 -20.43
C SER A 9 -15.41 -7.57 -20.47
N ARG A 10 -15.25 -8.60 -21.30
CA ARG A 10 -16.19 -9.71 -21.42
C ARG A 10 -15.40 -11.03 -21.50
N ASN A 11 -15.73 -11.93 -20.59
CA ASN A 11 -15.25 -13.32 -20.56
C ASN A 11 -16.47 -14.27 -20.50
N LYS A 12 -16.25 -15.58 -20.66
CA LYS A 12 -17.26 -16.65 -20.53
C LYS A 12 -17.92 -16.65 -19.15
N GLU A 13 -17.19 -16.25 -18.11
CA GLU A 13 -17.65 -16.28 -16.71
C GLU A 13 -18.15 -14.92 -16.19
N TYR A 14 -17.77 -13.80 -16.80
CA TYR A 14 -18.13 -12.47 -16.31
C TYR A 14 -18.24 -11.41 -17.40
N ILE A 15 -19.02 -10.38 -17.11
CA ILE A 15 -19.14 -9.18 -17.94
C ILE A 15 -18.93 -7.95 -17.04
N ILE A 16 -17.92 -7.14 -17.34
CA ILE A 16 -17.59 -5.91 -16.60
C ILE A 16 -18.08 -4.70 -17.39
N PHE A 17 -18.98 -3.94 -16.79
CA PHE A 17 -19.42 -2.64 -17.31
C PHE A 17 -18.90 -1.53 -16.41
N TYR A 18 -18.26 -0.53 -17.02
CA TYR A 18 -18.01 0.75 -16.37
C TYR A 18 -19.22 1.63 -16.58
N ARG A 19 -19.94 1.87 -15.49
CA ARG A 19 -20.97 2.90 -15.42
C ARG A 19 -20.36 4.01 -14.58
N GLY A 20 -19.88 5.08 -15.23
CA GLY A 20 -19.29 6.22 -14.54
C GLY A 20 -20.27 6.89 -13.58
N ASN A 21 -19.93 8.06 -13.03
CA ASN A 21 -20.80 8.85 -12.14
C ASN A 21 -22.04 9.48 -12.83
N ASP A 22 -22.47 8.92 -13.96
CA ASP A 22 -23.61 9.36 -14.76
C ASP A 22 -24.95 8.90 -14.19
N PHE A 23 -24.95 8.09 -13.12
CA PHE A 23 -26.14 7.78 -12.32
C PHE A 23 -26.47 8.87 -11.28
N VAL A 24 -25.50 9.73 -10.95
CA VAL A 24 -25.68 10.79 -9.97
C VAL A 24 -26.32 11.99 -10.66
N THR A 25 -27.52 12.36 -10.23
CA THR A 25 -28.21 13.54 -10.78
C THR A 25 -27.35 14.79 -10.60
N PRO A 26 -27.39 15.77 -11.53
CA PRO A 26 -26.55 16.96 -11.49
C PRO A 26 -26.64 17.73 -10.16
N LYS A 27 -27.80 17.69 -9.49
CA LYS A 27 -28.02 18.30 -8.18
C LYS A 27 -27.21 17.61 -7.07
N VAL A 28 -27.23 16.28 -7.02
CA VAL A 28 -26.45 15.52 -6.03
C VAL A 28 -24.95 15.68 -6.29
N ARG A 29 -24.54 15.74 -7.56
CA ARG A 29 -23.14 16.00 -7.94
C ARG A 29 -22.64 17.33 -7.39
N LYS A 30 -23.42 18.41 -7.50
CA LYS A 30 -23.05 19.73 -6.96
C LYS A 30 -22.90 19.71 -5.45
N VAL A 31 -23.86 19.12 -4.74
CA VAL A 31 -23.80 18.98 -3.28
C VAL A 31 -22.56 18.20 -2.85
N LEU A 32 -22.19 17.15 -3.58
CA LEU A 32 -21.01 16.35 -3.27
C LEU A 32 -19.71 17.15 -3.42
N VAL A 33 -19.62 17.98 -4.47
CA VAL A 33 -18.49 18.88 -4.71
C VAL A 33 -18.41 19.97 -3.65
N GLU A 34 -19.54 20.57 -3.27
CA GLU A 34 -19.62 21.56 -2.20
C GLU A 34 -19.14 20.96 -0.86
N GLN A 35 -19.63 19.77 -0.51
CA GLN A 35 -19.21 19.05 0.71
C GLN A 35 -17.71 18.73 0.71
N GLN A 36 -17.16 18.31 -0.44
CA GLN A 36 -15.73 18.07 -0.58
C GLN A 36 -14.92 19.36 -0.37
N GLN A 37 -15.36 20.48 -0.92
CA GLN A 37 -14.70 21.78 -0.75
C GLN A 37 -14.74 22.25 0.72
N HIS A 38 -15.87 22.05 1.40
CA HIS A 38 -16.02 22.37 2.82
C HIS A 38 -15.07 21.54 3.70
N ALA A 39 -14.95 20.23 3.44
CA ALA A 39 -14.04 19.36 4.18
C ALA A 39 -12.56 19.78 4.01
N ILE A 40 -12.14 20.12 2.79
CA ILE A 40 -10.77 20.61 2.52
C ILE A 40 -10.51 21.92 3.29
N THR A 41 -11.45 22.86 3.24
CA THR A 41 -11.32 24.16 3.93
C THR A 41 -11.19 23.98 5.44
N GLN A 42 -11.99 23.08 6.03
CA GLN A 42 -11.91 22.77 7.46
C GLN A 42 -10.56 22.14 7.84
N GLN A 43 -10.06 21.22 7.02
CA GLN A 43 -8.76 20.60 7.24
C GLN A 43 -7.62 21.62 7.18
N GLU A 44 -7.64 22.54 6.21
CA GLU A 44 -6.63 23.61 6.12
C GLU A 44 -6.65 24.54 7.34
N GLN A 45 -7.83 24.88 7.86
CA GLN A 45 -7.96 25.69 9.07
C GLN A 45 -7.40 24.98 10.31
N GLU A 46 -7.66 23.67 10.46
CA GLU A 46 -7.12 22.86 11.55
C GLU A 46 -5.59 22.75 11.47
N GLU A 47 -5.05 22.53 10.27
CA GLU A 47 -3.61 22.49 10.02
C GLU A 47 -2.91 23.81 10.36
N LEU A 48 -3.50 24.95 9.98
CA LEU A 48 -3.00 26.27 10.35
C LEU A 48 -3.01 26.49 11.88
N ALA A 49 -4.06 26.05 12.56
CA ALA A 49 -4.15 26.12 14.01
C ALA A 49 -3.07 25.25 14.69
N ARG A 50 -2.82 24.04 14.16
CA ARG A 50 -1.77 23.14 14.67
C ARG A 50 -0.38 23.73 14.52
N LEU A 51 -0.07 24.35 13.37
CA LEU A 51 1.21 25.03 13.13
C LEU A 51 1.40 26.23 14.05
N LYS A 52 0.34 27.01 14.32
CA LYS A 52 0.40 28.14 15.25
C LYS A 52 0.63 27.69 16.69
N ALA A 53 -0.02 26.61 17.11
CA ALA A 53 0.18 26.03 18.44
C ALA A 53 1.59 25.47 18.61
N SER A 54 2.13 24.75 17.61
CA SER A 54 3.49 24.21 17.67
C SER A 54 4.55 25.31 17.71
N ALA A 55 4.36 26.42 16.99
CA ALA A 55 5.24 27.58 17.04
C ALA A 55 5.22 28.28 18.42
N SER A 56 4.08 28.26 19.12
CA SER A 56 3.96 28.86 20.45
C SER A 56 4.63 28.03 21.56
N ILE A 57 4.98 26.76 21.29
CA ILE A 57 5.76 25.92 22.20
C ILE A 57 7.25 26.19 21.95
N THR A 58 7.73 27.38 22.31
CA THR A 58 9.17 27.66 22.39
C THR A 58 9.69 27.26 23.77
N ALA A 59 10.87 26.64 23.78
CA ALA A 59 11.51 26.02 24.93
C ALA A 59 11.54 26.89 26.18
N ILE A 60 11.21 26.27 27.32
CA ILE A 60 11.30 26.82 28.68
C ILE A 60 12.68 27.45 28.87
N PRO A 61 12.81 28.78 29.08
CA PRO A 61 14.09 29.38 29.41
C PRO A 61 14.43 29.00 30.86
N LYS A 62 15.37 28.06 31.02
CA LYS A 62 15.96 27.71 32.31
C LYS A 62 16.87 28.86 32.73
N ALA A 63 16.33 29.85 33.44
CA ALA A 63 17.10 30.91 34.08
C ALA A 63 16.77 30.96 35.58
N LEU A 64 17.34 30.00 36.33
CA LEU A 64 17.41 30.09 37.78
C LEU A 64 18.49 31.12 38.13
N LYS A 65 18.07 32.33 38.49
CA LYS A 65 18.91 33.42 38.97
C LYS A 65 19.33 33.17 40.42
N ASN A 66 20.32 32.31 40.63
CA ASN A 66 21.13 32.37 41.84
C ASN A 66 22.50 32.92 41.43
N PRO A 67 23.11 33.87 42.17
CA PRO A 67 24.50 34.22 41.93
C PRO A 67 25.34 33.02 42.35
N LEU A 68 25.89 32.30 41.36
CA LEU A 68 26.90 31.29 41.63
C LEU A 68 28.16 32.03 42.11
N VAL A 69 28.41 31.95 43.41
CA VAL A 69 29.69 32.33 44.04
C VAL A 69 30.71 31.26 43.66
N ALA A 70 31.16 31.30 42.41
CA ALA A 70 32.25 30.47 41.92
C ALA A 70 33.04 31.31 40.93
N GLY A 71 34.28 31.66 41.27
CA GLY A 71 35.07 32.53 40.40
C GLY A 71 36.40 33.02 40.97
N THR A 72 36.73 32.70 42.22
CA THR A 72 38.03 33.08 42.77
C THR A 72 39.12 32.17 42.20
N LEU A 73 40.23 32.75 41.72
CA LEU A 73 41.38 31.99 41.19
C LEU A 73 41.92 30.96 42.20
N ALA A 74 41.87 31.30 43.50
CA ALA A 74 42.26 30.40 44.58
C ALA A 74 41.39 29.14 44.65
N GLU A 75 40.06 29.28 44.52
CA GLU A 75 39.12 28.16 44.49
C GLU A 75 39.34 27.30 43.23
N THR A 76 39.63 27.92 42.09
CA THR A 76 39.93 27.20 40.85
C THR A 76 41.23 26.40 40.99
N ARG A 77 42.25 26.96 41.64
CA ARG A 77 43.53 26.28 41.88
C ARG A 77 43.39 25.15 42.92
N GLU A 78 42.60 25.36 43.97
CA GLU A 78 42.33 24.32 44.97
C GLU A 78 41.48 23.19 44.38
N ALA A 79 40.45 23.51 43.60
CA ALA A 79 39.65 22.53 42.87
C ALA A 79 40.51 21.75 41.86
N THR A 80 41.37 22.44 41.11
CA THR A 80 42.30 21.81 40.16
C THR A 80 43.34 20.95 40.88
N SER A 81 43.79 21.32 42.08
CA SER A 81 44.71 20.49 42.87
C SER A 81 44.01 19.28 43.52
N ARG A 82 42.73 19.40 43.89
CA ARG A 82 41.95 18.33 44.54
C ARG A 82 41.36 17.34 43.55
N TRP A 83 41.08 17.78 42.31
CA TRP A 83 40.42 16.99 41.28
C TRP A 83 41.23 16.83 39.99
N GLY A 84 42.38 17.51 39.85
CA GLY A 84 43.19 17.53 38.64
C GLY A 84 44.28 16.48 38.57
N ASP A 85 44.41 15.61 39.58
CA ASP A 85 45.26 14.43 39.41
C ASP A 85 44.59 13.47 38.43
N SER A 86 45.25 13.32 37.27
CA SER A 86 45.01 12.38 36.18
C SER A 86 45.24 10.92 36.58
N LEU A 87 44.99 10.58 37.85
CA LEU A 87 45.08 9.22 38.34
C LEU A 87 43.93 8.47 37.68
N ASN A 88 44.31 7.88 36.54
CA ASN A 88 43.62 6.86 35.77
C ASN A 88 43.05 7.25 34.40
N ASP A 89 43.61 8.26 33.74
CA ASP A 89 43.21 8.62 32.36
C ASP A 89 43.34 7.44 31.38
N GLU A 90 44.32 6.56 31.58
CA GLU A 90 44.46 5.34 30.77
C GLU A 90 43.30 4.35 30.96
N LEU A 91 42.87 4.07 32.20
CA LEU A 91 41.70 3.20 32.39
C LEU A 91 40.41 3.89 31.96
N ARG A 92 40.29 5.22 32.08
CA ARG A 92 39.15 5.96 31.50
C ARG A 92 39.12 5.82 29.99
N LYS A 93 40.26 5.96 29.33
CA LYS A 93 40.40 5.75 27.88
C LYS A 93 40.07 4.30 27.49
N LYS A 94 40.53 3.33 28.27
CA LYS A 94 40.24 1.90 28.08
C LYS A 94 38.74 1.60 28.25
N GLU A 95 38.10 2.17 29.26
CA GLU A 95 36.66 2.01 29.49
C GLU A 95 35.85 2.67 28.38
N ASN A 96 36.23 3.89 27.96
CA ASN A 96 35.61 4.56 26.81
C ASN A 96 35.74 3.73 25.54
N ASN A 97 36.92 3.16 25.26
CA ASN A 97 37.13 2.26 24.13
C ASN A 97 36.27 1.00 24.23
N ARG A 98 36.12 0.43 25.44
CA ARG A 98 35.24 -0.72 25.69
C ARG A 98 33.79 -0.39 25.42
N LEU A 99 33.32 0.77 25.87
CA LEU A 99 31.96 1.27 25.60
C LEU A 99 31.73 1.52 24.11
N ILE A 100 32.70 2.11 23.42
CA ILE A 100 32.67 2.31 21.96
C ILE A 100 32.57 0.95 21.25
N LEU A 101 33.39 -0.02 21.62
CA LEU A 101 33.36 -1.36 21.04
C LEU A 101 32.03 -2.08 21.30
N ALA A 102 31.46 -1.95 22.51
CA ALA A 102 30.14 -2.48 22.85
C ALA A 102 29.03 -1.84 21.98
N LYS A 103 29.10 -0.52 21.74
CA LYS A 103 28.18 0.18 20.83
C LYS A 103 28.32 -0.31 19.40
N HIS A 104 29.54 -0.45 18.88
CA HIS A 104 29.77 -0.96 17.53
C HIS A 104 29.29 -2.41 17.35
N THR A 105 29.58 -3.29 18.31
CA THR A 105 29.15 -4.69 18.25
C THR A 105 27.62 -4.82 18.31
N SER A 106 26.94 -4.05 19.15
CA SER A 106 25.47 -4.02 19.20
C SER A 106 24.86 -3.47 17.89
N LEU A 107 25.48 -2.45 17.28
CA LEU A 107 25.07 -1.94 15.97
C LEU A 107 25.21 -3.01 14.88
N LEU A 108 26.37 -3.68 14.81
CA LEU A 108 26.60 -4.76 13.85
C LEU A 108 25.60 -5.92 14.03
N LYS A 109 25.29 -6.29 15.28
CA LYS A 109 24.28 -7.30 15.59
C LYS A 109 22.89 -6.89 15.08
N ASN A 110 22.52 -5.62 15.24
CA ASN A 110 21.26 -5.08 14.74
C ASN A 110 21.21 -5.04 13.22
N MET A 111 22.30 -4.63 12.56
CA MET A 111 22.40 -4.67 11.10
C MET A 111 22.30 -6.09 10.56
N LYS A 112 22.97 -7.07 11.20
CA LYS A 112 22.87 -8.49 10.85
C LYS A 112 21.43 -9.01 10.96
N ARG A 113 20.71 -8.66 12.04
CA ARG A 113 19.29 -9.02 12.20
C ARG A 113 18.42 -8.41 11.10
N LYS A 114 18.60 -7.12 10.79
CA LYS A 114 17.87 -6.43 9.70
C LYS A 114 18.14 -7.08 8.35
N LEU A 115 19.40 -7.46 8.08
CA LEU A 115 19.77 -8.16 6.84
C LEU A 115 19.07 -9.52 6.72
N ILE A 116 19.05 -10.31 7.79
CA ILE A 116 18.35 -11.61 7.80
C ILE A 116 16.85 -11.41 7.55
N LEU A 117 16.24 -10.41 8.19
CA LEU A 117 14.83 -10.09 7.99
C LEU A 117 14.55 -9.63 6.54
N ALA A 118 15.42 -8.80 5.95
CA ALA A 118 15.28 -8.38 4.56
C ALA A 118 15.38 -9.57 3.60
N LYS A 119 16.37 -10.46 3.78
CA LYS A 119 16.54 -11.66 2.97
C LYS A 119 15.31 -12.59 3.05
N THR A 120 14.76 -12.80 4.24
CA THR A 120 13.55 -13.62 4.40
C THR A 120 12.32 -13.00 3.75
N LYS A 121 12.19 -11.66 3.77
CA LYS A 121 11.13 -10.95 3.03
C LYS A 121 11.28 -11.09 1.53
N VAL A 122 12.50 -10.97 1.00
CA VAL A 122 12.79 -11.17 -0.42
C VAL A 122 12.41 -12.58 -0.85
N ALA A 123 12.87 -13.61 -0.13
CA ALA A 123 12.52 -15.00 -0.45
C ALA A 123 11.00 -15.25 -0.44
N LYS A 124 10.25 -14.67 0.50
CA LYS A 124 8.79 -14.76 0.53
C LYS A 124 8.14 -14.08 -0.68
N ALA A 125 8.64 -12.92 -1.08
CA ALA A 125 8.15 -12.20 -2.25
C ALA A 125 8.44 -12.96 -3.54
N GLU A 126 9.63 -13.56 -3.67
CA GLU A 126 9.99 -14.43 -4.80
C GLU A 126 9.06 -15.65 -4.90
N MET A 127 8.76 -16.31 -3.79
CA MET A 127 7.78 -17.42 -3.77
C MET A 127 6.39 -16.97 -4.21
N ALA A 128 5.92 -15.82 -3.73
CA ALA A 128 4.63 -15.26 -4.14
C ALA A 128 4.62 -14.89 -5.63
N LEU A 129 5.72 -14.33 -6.14
CA LEU A 129 5.88 -13.98 -7.55
C LEU A 129 5.87 -15.24 -8.43
N ALA A 130 6.58 -16.30 -8.03
CA ALA A 130 6.58 -17.57 -8.75
C ALA A 130 5.17 -18.16 -8.85
N LYS A 131 4.39 -18.12 -7.76
CA LYS A 131 2.99 -18.56 -7.77
C LYS A 131 2.12 -17.73 -8.72
N VAL A 132 2.30 -16.41 -8.76
CA VAL A 132 1.59 -15.55 -9.72
C VAL A 132 2.00 -15.88 -11.16
N GLN A 133 3.28 -16.11 -11.41
CA GLN A 133 3.79 -16.47 -12.73
C GLN A 133 3.22 -17.82 -13.21
N GLU A 134 3.05 -18.79 -12.31
CA GLU A 134 2.39 -20.06 -12.61
C GLU A 134 0.95 -19.86 -13.11
N TYR A 135 0.16 -19.02 -12.43
CA TYR A 135 -1.22 -18.71 -12.85
C TYR A 135 -1.32 -17.78 -14.07
N LEU A 136 -0.25 -17.06 -14.41
CA LEU A 136 -0.22 -16.20 -15.59
C LEU A 136 0.02 -16.98 -16.88
N SER A 137 0.58 -18.18 -16.81
CA SER A 137 0.63 -19.09 -17.95
C SER A 137 -0.79 -19.58 -18.24
N PRO A 138 -1.43 -19.15 -19.34
CA PRO A 138 -2.72 -19.69 -19.72
C PRO A 138 -2.55 -21.21 -19.89
N ALA A 139 -3.47 -22.00 -19.34
CA ALA A 139 -3.57 -23.40 -19.74
C ALA A 139 -3.67 -23.42 -21.27
N GLU A 140 -2.87 -24.28 -21.93
CA GLU A 140 -2.93 -24.43 -23.38
C GLU A 140 -4.40 -24.59 -23.79
N LEU A 141 -4.86 -23.73 -24.69
CA LEU A 141 -6.22 -23.82 -25.19
C LEU A 141 -6.40 -25.22 -25.77
N PRO A 142 -7.51 -25.93 -25.50
CA PRO A 142 -7.81 -27.14 -26.25
C PRO A 142 -7.81 -26.77 -27.74
N THR A 143 -6.98 -27.48 -28.50
CA THR A 143 -6.65 -27.20 -29.91
C THR A 143 -7.85 -27.23 -30.85
N ASP A 144 -9.00 -27.70 -30.38
CA ASP A 144 -10.16 -27.96 -31.21
C ASP A 144 -11.29 -26.97 -30.91
N LEU A 145 -11.25 -25.83 -31.61
CA LEU A 145 -12.28 -24.79 -31.60
C LEU A 145 -13.63 -25.25 -32.19
N GLU A 146 -13.70 -26.48 -32.71
CA GLU A 146 -14.89 -27.04 -33.37
C GLU A 146 -15.62 -28.11 -32.54
N THR A 147 -15.07 -28.57 -31.41
CA THR A 147 -15.72 -29.61 -30.59
C THR A 147 -16.42 -29.03 -29.36
N VAL A 148 -17.76 -29.12 -29.38
CA VAL A 148 -18.62 -28.81 -28.22
C VAL A 148 -18.32 -29.79 -27.10
N THR A 149 -18.00 -29.31 -25.89
CA THR A 149 -17.75 -30.21 -24.75
C THR A 149 -19.03 -30.89 -24.28
N ASP A 150 -18.93 -32.04 -23.58
CA ASP A 150 -20.11 -32.78 -23.13
C ASP A 150 -21.00 -31.96 -22.17
N GLU A 151 -20.40 -31.09 -21.35
CA GLU A 151 -21.12 -30.16 -20.47
C GLU A 151 -21.89 -29.10 -21.26
N GLU A 152 -21.25 -28.53 -22.30
CA GLU A 152 -21.87 -27.55 -23.19
C GLU A 152 -23.03 -28.18 -23.96
N ARG A 153 -22.85 -29.42 -24.44
CA ARG A 153 -23.88 -30.19 -25.14
C ARG A 153 -25.10 -30.44 -24.24
N PHE A 154 -24.89 -30.75 -22.97
CA PHE A 154 -25.96 -30.92 -22.00
C PHE A 154 -26.71 -29.60 -21.73
N LEU A 155 -25.97 -28.50 -21.57
CA LEU A 155 -26.55 -27.17 -21.34
C LEU A 155 -27.39 -26.71 -22.55
N PHE A 156 -26.84 -26.82 -23.76
CA PHE A 156 -27.54 -26.44 -24.99
C PHE A 156 -28.76 -27.31 -25.25
N ARG A 157 -28.73 -28.60 -24.92
CA ARG A 157 -29.93 -29.47 -24.99
C ARG A 157 -31.03 -28.97 -24.05
N ARG A 158 -30.70 -28.62 -22.80
CA ARG A 158 -31.68 -28.10 -21.83
C ARG A 158 -32.27 -26.76 -22.26
N ILE A 159 -31.44 -25.87 -22.82
CA ILE A 159 -31.88 -24.58 -23.33
C ILE A 159 -32.76 -24.79 -24.57
N GLY A 160 -32.33 -25.59 -25.54
CA GLY A 160 -33.06 -25.89 -26.76
C GLY A 160 -34.43 -26.51 -26.51
N LEU A 161 -34.57 -27.38 -25.50
CA LEU A 161 -35.86 -27.95 -25.09
C LEU A 161 -36.83 -26.92 -24.51
N LYS A 162 -36.31 -25.83 -23.92
CA LYS A 162 -37.12 -24.73 -23.36
C LYS A 162 -37.39 -23.62 -24.38
N MET A 163 -36.66 -23.60 -25.48
CA MET A 163 -36.87 -22.63 -26.55
C MET A 163 -38.06 -23.04 -27.41
N LYS A 164 -38.84 -22.05 -27.83
CA LYS A 164 -39.91 -22.27 -28.81
C LYS A 164 -39.25 -22.53 -30.17
N ALA A 165 -39.70 -23.55 -30.90
CA ALA A 165 -39.19 -23.84 -32.23
C ALA A 165 -39.39 -22.60 -33.13
N PHE A 166 -38.29 -21.99 -33.57
CA PHE A 166 -38.30 -20.83 -34.44
C PHE A 166 -38.00 -21.18 -35.90
N LEU A 167 -37.59 -22.42 -36.16
CA LEU A 167 -37.35 -22.97 -37.49
C LEU A 167 -38.03 -24.35 -37.58
N MET A 168 -39.09 -24.45 -38.37
CA MET A 168 -39.70 -25.73 -38.75
C MET A 168 -38.88 -26.31 -39.90
N LEU A 169 -38.15 -27.40 -39.63
CA LEU A 169 -37.42 -28.14 -40.66
C LEU A 169 -38.39 -29.10 -41.37
N GLY A 170 -38.59 -28.87 -42.67
CA GLY A 170 -39.30 -29.80 -43.55
C GLY A 170 -38.43 -31.00 -43.91
N THR A 171 -39.03 -32.02 -44.52
CA THR A 171 -38.39 -33.30 -44.93
C THR A 171 -37.40 -33.19 -46.10
N THR A 172 -37.08 -31.98 -46.57
CA THR A 172 -36.19 -31.78 -47.74
C THR A 172 -34.91 -31.04 -47.35
N GLU A 173 -33.81 -31.57 -47.88
CA GLU A 173 -32.44 -31.24 -47.52
C GLU A 173 -32.03 -29.83 -47.97
N THR A 174 -31.40 -29.09 -47.04
CA THR A 174 -30.69 -27.80 -47.17
C THR A 174 -31.52 -26.52 -47.41
N PHE A 175 -31.37 -25.54 -46.50
CA PHE A 175 -31.79 -24.14 -46.72
C PHE A 175 -30.74 -23.15 -46.20
N HIS A 176 -30.45 -22.12 -47.00
CA HIS A 176 -29.55 -21.02 -46.67
C HIS A 176 -30.23 -20.01 -45.72
N ILE A 177 -29.56 -19.69 -44.61
CA ILE A 177 -29.99 -18.68 -43.65
C ILE A 177 -29.58 -17.29 -44.17
N LYS A 178 -30.56 -16.44 -44.53
CA LYS A 178 -30.35 -14.99 -44.60
C LYS A 178 -30.74 -14.38 -43.26
N VAL A 179 -29.75 -13.92 -42.50
CA VAL A 179 -29.96 -13.10 -41.32
C VAL A 179 -30.24 -11.67 -41.80
N ALA A 180 -31.43 -11.15 -41.54
CA ALA A 180 -31.72 -9.73 -41.71
C ALA A 180 -31.12 -8.97 -40.51
N MET A 181 -30.28 -7.98 -40.83
CA MET A 181 -29.57 -7.08 -39.93
C MET A 181 -30.53 -6.10 -39.23
#